data_AF-A0A2W5YJK7-F1
#
_entry.id   AF-A0A2W5YJK7-F1
#
_cell.length_a   1.000
_cell.length_b   1.000
_cell.length_c   1.000
_cell.angle_alpha   90.00
_cell.angle_beta   90.00
_cell.angle_gamma   90.00
#
_symmetry.space_group_name_H-M   'P 1'
#
loop_
_entity.id
_entity.type
_entity.pdbx_description
1 polymer ?
#
loop_
_entity_poly.entity_id
_entity_poly.type
_entity_poly.pdbx_seq_one_letter_code
_entity_poly.pdbx_strand_id
1 'polypeptide(L)'
;MKTALKSLACILAGELIGLSLNATAASATSGVGSVLREASVTQVINDVKIVPGQGAPRPASLKDSVRGDTAVRTGPESRAELTFGDLTIARLGANTIFSFNERSRTVDLAGGAILLRVPKDSGGAKISTAAVT
;
A
#
# COMPACT_ATOMS: atom_id res chain seq x y z
N MET A 1 -38.35 -23.94 31.59
CA MET A 1 -36.89 -24.17 31.64
C MET A 1 -36.59 -25.48 30.94
N LYS A 2 -35.75 -25.50 29.89
CA LYS A 2 -35.39 -26.72 29.14
C LYS A 2 -33.94 -27.07 29.46
N THR A 3 -33.71 -28.27 30.00
CA THR A 3 -32.44 -28.67 30.61
C THR A 3 -31.36 -28.96 29.55
N ALA A 4 -30.11 -28.64 29.90
CA ALA A 4 -28.99 -28.56 28.95
C ALA A 4 -28.60 -29.90 28.30
N LEU A 5 -28.06 -29.79 27.10
CA LEU A 5 -27.73 -30.90 26.20
C LEU A 5 -26.34 -31.49 26.51
N LYS A 6 -26.33 -32.81 26.71
CA LYS A 6 -25.28 -33.81 26.45
C LYS A 6 -24.14 -33.37 25.50
N SER A 7 -22.92 -33.92 25.56
CA SER A 7 -22.22 -34.82 26.51
C SER A 7 -20.80 -35.08 25.96
N LEU A 8 -19.88 -35.56 26.81
CA LEU A 8 -18.64 -36.29 26.44
C LEU A 8 -17.62 -35.59 25.52
N ALA A 9 -16.58 -35.03 26.14
CA ALA A 9 -15.23 -35.09 25.59
C ALA A 9 -14.62 -36.45 25.99
N CYS A 10 -14.16 -37.27 25.03
CA CYS A 10 -13.54 -38.56 25.33
C CYS A 10 -12.48 -39.01 24.30
N ILE A 11 -11.21 -38.78 24.67
CA ILE A 11 -10.04 -39.68 24.55
C ILE A 11 -9.56 -40.15 23.15
N LEU A 12 -8.22 -40.19 23.04
CA LEU A 12 -7.38 -40.57 21.90
C LEU A 12 -7.49 -42.07 21.54
N ALA A 13 -7.33 -42.43 20.25
CA ALA A 13 -6.35 -43.43 19.73
C ALA A 13 -6.57 -43.81 18.25
N GLY A 14 -5.49 -44.18 17.54
CA GLY A 14 -5.51 -45.17 16.45
C GLY A 14 -5.54 -44.65 15.00
N GLU A 15 -4.55 -45.08 14.20
CA GLU A 15 -4.55 -44.96 12.72
C GLU A 15 -5.39 -46.06 12.05
N LEU A 16 -5.91 -45.81 10.84
CA LEU A 16 -5.72 -46.61 9.61
C LEU A 16 -6.70 -46.23 8.48
N ILE A 17 -6.15 -45.94 7.29
CA ILE A 17 -6.71 -46.13 5.93
C ILE A 17 -8.13 -45.55 5.64
N GLY A 18 -8.18 -44.49 4.83
CA GLY A 18 -9.43 -44.00 4.22
C GLY A 18 -9.22 -42.96 3.13
N LEU A 19 -8.99 -43.42 1.89
CA LEU A 19 -8.84 -42.55 0.71
C LEU A 19 -10.13 -41.78 0.41
N SER A 20 -10.15 -40.46 0.60
CA SER A 20 -11.20 -39.60 0.05
C SER A 20 -10.67 -38.22 -0.37
N LEU A 21 -11.30 -37.66 -1.40
CA LEU A 21 -10.78 -36.57 -2.22
C LEU A 21 -10.88 -35.20 -1.52
N ASN A 22 -9.75 -34.58 -1.18
CA ASN A 22 -9.71 -33.15 -0.86
C ASN A 22 -9.85 -32.32 -2.15
N ALA A 23 -11.07 -31.94 -2.50
CA ALA A 23 -11.34 -31.01 -3.59
C ALA A 23 -10.98 -29.56 -3.17
N THR A 24 -10.09 -28.93 -3.92
CA THR A 24 -9.49 -27.62 -3.58
C THR A 24 -10.08 -26.49 -4.42
N ALA A 25 -10.25 -25.32 -3.78
CA ALA A 25 -10.39 -23.97 -4.35
C ALA A 25 -11.68 -23.60 -5.13
N ALA A 26 -12.30 -22.49 -4.68
CA ALA A 26 -12.58 -21.31 -5.53
C ALA A 26 -12.96 -20.08 -4.67
N SER A 27 -11.97 -19.42 -4.05
CA SER A 27 -12.18 -18.08 -3.46
C SER A 27 -12.05 -17.01 -4.54
N ALA A 28 -13.15 -16.65 -5.18
CA ALA A 28 -13.19 -15.54 -6.13
C ALA A 28 -13.20 -14.20 -5.38
N THR A 29 -12.02 -13.70 -5.00
CA THR A 29 -11.89 -12.29 -4.58
C THR A 29 -11.98 -11.41 -5.82
N SER A 30 -13.17 -10.89 -6.09
CA SER A 30 -13.41 -9.87 -7.11
C SER A 30 -12.42 -8.71 -6.96
N GLY A 31 -11.75 -8.35 -8.06
CA GLY A 31 -10.74 -7.29 -8.09
C GLY A 31 -11.32 -5.90 -7.84
N VAL A 32 -11.52 -5.55 -6.56
CA VAL A 32 -11.56 -4.14 -6.15
C VAL A 32 -10.12 -3.64 -6.25
N GLY A 33 -9.88 -2.67 -7.13
CA GLY A 33 -8.57 -2.05 -7.29
C GLY A 33 -8.03 -1.61 -5.93
N SER A 34 -6.92 -2.20 -5.52
CA SER A 34 -6.40 -2.08 -4.16
C SER A 34 -6.11 -0.63 -3.82
N VAL A 35 -6.70 -0.18 -2.71
CA VAL A 35 -6.48 1.16 -2.18
C VAL A 35 -4.99 1.36 -1.87
N LEU A 36 -4.45 2.51 -2.25
CA LEU A 36 -3.06 2.88 -2.01
C LEU A 36 -2.85 3.21 -0.52
N ARG A 37 -2.73 2.19 0.34
CA ARG A 37 -2.64 2.39 1.80
C ARG A 37 -1.27 2.90 2.26
N GLU A 38 -0.21 2.38 1.66
CA GLU A 38 1.15 2.49 2.15
C GLU A 38 2.13 2.32 0.96
N ALA A 39 3.16 3.16 0.91
CA ALA A 39 4.24 3.10 -0.07
C ALA A 39 5.59 2.95 0.63
N SER A 40 6.47 2.12 0.08
CA SER A 40 7.84 1.94 0.55
C SER A 40 8.80 2.73 -0.33
N VAL A 41 9.72 3.47 0.26
CA VAL A 41 10.79 4.18 -0.48
C VAL A 41 11.77 3.15 -1.07
N THR A 42 11.82 3.02 -2.39
CA THR A 42 12.72 2.11 -3.11
C THR A 42 13.96 2.79 -3.67
N GLN A 43 13.95 4.12 -3.82
CA GLN A 43 15.12 4.89 -4.24
C GLN A 43 15.14 6.28 -3.60
N VAL A 44 16.34 6.73 -3.19
CA VAL A 44 16.63 8.07 -2.69
C VAL A 44 17.87 8.58 -3.43
N ILE A 45 17.77 9.75 -4.06
CA ILE A 45 18.90 10.47 -4.70
C ILE A 45 18.91 11.90 -4.16
N ASN A 46 20.06 12.32 -3.64
CA ASN A 46 20.31 13.64 -3.05
C ASN A 46 19.34 13.94 -1.88
N ASP A 47 18.69 15.10 -1.87
CA ASP A 47 17.83 15.53 -0.76
C ASP A 47 16.39 15.03 -0.95
N VAL A 48 16.02 13.99 -0.20
CA VAL A 48 14.64 13.51 -0.09
C VAL A 48 14.24 13.51 1.38
N LYS A 49 13.08 14.11 1.68
CA LYS A 49 12.55 14.22 3.04
C LYS A 49 11.12 13.67 3.12
N ILE A 50 10.85 12.94 4.19
CA ILE A 50 9.49 12.60 4.61
C ILE A 50 9.01 13.72 5.54
N VAL A 51 7.81 14.22 5.26
CA VAL A 51 7.15 15.31 5.98
C VAL A 51 5.89 14.72 6.62
N PRO A 52 5.91 14.36 7.92
CA PRO A 52 4.72 13.92 8.63
C PRO A 52 3.67 15.03 8.70
N GLY A 53 2.39 14.67 8.66
CA GLY A 53 1.28 15.62 8.86
C GLY A 53 1.32 16.32 10.23
N GLN A 54 2.00 15.72 11.22
CA GLN A 54 2.38 16.33 12.49
C GLN A 54 3.84 15.97 12.83
N GLY A 55 4.75 16.95 12.79
CA GLY A 55 6.15 16.77 13.14
C GLY A 55 7.12 17.54 12.24
N ALA A 56 8.42 17.38 12.49
CA ALA A 56 9.47 17.97 11.67
C ALA A 56 9.78 17.09 10.44
N PRO A 57 10.09 17.69 9.27
CA PRO A 57 10.64 16.95 8.12
C PRO A 57 11.92 16.20 8.49
N ARG A 58 11.98 14.91 8.15
CA ARG A 58 13.16 14.06 8.33
C ARG A 58 13.69 13.56 6.98
N PRO A 59 15.00 13.25 6.85
CA PRO A 59 15.51 12.54 5.68
C PRO A 59 14.77 11.22 5.44
N ALA A 60 14.57 10.87 4.17
CA ALA A 60 14.04 9.58 3.76
C ALA A 60 15.15 8.55 3.63
N SER A 61 14.94 7.34 4.15
CA SER A 61 15.80 6.18 3.98
C SER A 61 15.18 5.13 3.06
N LEU A 62 15.99 4.25 2.49
CA LEU A 62 15.49 3.09 1.76
C LEU A 62 14.64 2.21 2.69
N LYS A 63 13.50 1.74 2.17
CA LYS A 63 12.45 1.01 2.89
C LYS A 63 11.71 1.80 3.97
N ASP A 64 11.90 3.12 4.08
CA ASP A 64 10.99 3.94 4.90
C ASP A 64 9.55 3.80 4.37
N SER A 65 8.60 3.68 5.28
CA SER A 65 7.17 3.66 4.98
C SER A 65 6.62 5.09 4.90
N VAL A 66 5.77 5.32 3.89
CA VAL A 66 5.01 6.54 3.67
C VAL A 66 3.53 6.17 3.66
N ARG A 67 2.72 6.90 4.41
CA ARG A 67 1.28 6.68 4.60
C ARG A 67 0.49 7.92 4.16
N GLY A 68 -0.84 7.85 4.18
CA GLY A 68 -1.69 8.92 3.66
C GLY A 68 -1.66 10.23 4.47
N ASP A 69 -1.13 10.21 5.69
CA ASP A 69 -0.86 11.39 6.52
C ASP A 69 0.54 11.99 6.27
N THR A 70 1.37 11.35 5.45
CA THR A 70 2.78 11.71 5.21
C THR A 70 2.98 12.19 3.77
N ALA A 71 3.73 13.27 3.60
CA ALA A 71 4.18 13.75 2.30
C ALA A 71 5.67 13.43 2.07
N VAL A 72 6.06 13.31 0.80
CA VAL A 72 7.46 13.20 0.37
C VAL A 72 7.83 14.47 -0.38
N ARG A 73 8.94 15.10 0.05
CA ARG A 73 9.52 16.28 -0.60
C ARG A 73 10.90 15.97 -1.15
N THR A 74 11.14 16.29 -2.41
CA THR A 74 12.47 16.25 -3.03
C THR A 74 13.04 17.65 -3.18
N GLY A 75 14.35 17.80 -2.99
CA GLY A 75 15.08 19.05 -3.21
C GLY A 75 15.45 19.31 -4.68
N PRO A 76 16.30 20.31 -4.94
CA PRO A 76 16.92 20.51 -6.25
C PRO A 76 17.77 19.30 -6.61
N GLU A 77 17.81 18.95 -7.91
CA GLU A 77 18.54 17.79 -8.48
C GLU A 77 18.27 16.44 -7.78
N SER A 78 17.22 16.36 -6.97
CA SER A 78 16.88 15.18 -6.17
C SER A 78 15.85 14.31 -6.88
N ARG A 79 15.82 13.01 -6.55
CA ARG A 79 14.82 12.07 -7.07
C ARG A 79 14.45 11.06 -6.00
N ALA A 80 13.21 10.61 -6.01
CA ALA A 80 12.75 9.53 -5.15
C ALA A 80 11.98 8.49 -5.98
N GLU A 81 12.02 7.23 -5.55
CA GLU A 81 11.10 6.21 -6.03
C GLU A 81 10.34 5.60 -4.83
N LEU A 82 9.04 5.44 -5.01
CA LEU A 82 8.10 4.88 -4.06
C LEU A 82 7.36 3.73 -4.74
N THR A 83 7.31 2.59 -4.07
CA THR A 83 6.56 1.41 -4.54
C THR A 83 5.42 1.12 -3.57
N PHE A 84 4.19 1.13 -4.07
CA PHE A 84 2.99 0.77 -3.31
C PHE A 84 2.82 -0.74 -3.19
N GLY A 85 2.04 -1.19 -2.21
CA GLY A 85 1.75 -2.62 -1.99
C GLY A 85 1.09 -3.36 -3.16
N ASP A 86 0.59 -2.64 -4.16
CA ASP A 86 0.00 -3.18 -5.40
C ASP A 86 0.93 -3.09 -6.62
N LEU A 87 2.23 -2.85 -6.39
CA LEU A 87 3.27 -2.68 -7.39
C LEU A 87 3.10 -1.43 -8.29
N THR A 88 2.23 -0.48 -7.92
CA THR A 88 2.27 0.88 -8.47
C THR A 88 3.59 1.55 -8.08
N ILE A 89 4.28 2.16 -9.05
CA ILE A 89 5.55 2.85 -8.83
C ILE A 89 5.35 4.35 -9.09
N ALA A 90 5.67 5.19 -8.11
CA ALA A 90 5.73 6.64 -8.22
C ALA A 90 7.19 7.10 -8.20
N ARG A 91 7.65 7.74 -9.27
CA ARG A 91 8.97 8.36 -9.39
C ARG A 91 8.83 9.87 -9.32
N LEU A 92 9.45 10.47 -8.31
CA LEU A 92 9.42 11.91 -8.07
C LEU A 92 10.67 12.58 -8.66
N GLY A 93 10.46 13.69 -9.39
CA GLY A 93 11.52 14.53 -9.92
C GLY A 93 12.13 15.46 -8.86
N ALA A 94 12.87 16.47 -9.30
CA ALA A 94 13.37 17.53 -8.42
C ALA A 94 12.22 18.45 -7.98
N ASN A 95 12.41 19.16 -6.86
CA ASN A 95 11.48 20.17 -6.31
C ASN A 95 10.02 19.69 -6.24
N THR A 96 9.82 18.40 -5.91
CA THR A 96 8.52 17.73 -5.95
C THR A 96 7.94 17.60 -4.56
N ILE A 97 6.64 17.86 -4.41
CA ILE A 97 5.88 17.62 -3.18
C ILE A 97 4.73 16.68 -3.53
N PHE A 98 4.78 15.49 -2.94
CA PHE A 98 3.88 14.37 -3.21
C PHE A 98 3.22 13.88 -1.92
N SER A 99 1.92 13.61 -1.99
CA SER A 99 1.18 12.85 -0.98
C SER A 99 0.14 11.97 -1.68
N PHE A 100 -0.52 11.09 -0.93
CA PHE A 100 -1.61 10.27 -1.46
C PHE A 100 -2.69 10.08 -0.41
N ASN A 101 -3.90 9.76 -0.84
CA ASN A 101 -5.02 9.51 0.05
C ASN A 101 -5.17 8.00 0.31
N GLU A 102 -4.85 7.56 1.54
CA GLU A 102 -4.86 6.14 1.97
C GLU A 102 -6.22 5.41 1.89
N ARG A 103 -7.31 6.11 1.53
CA ARG A 103 -8.67 5.56 1.36
C ARG A 103 -9.14 5.55 -0.09
N SER A 104 -8.32 6.03 -1.03
CA SER A 104 -8.63 6.04 -2.46
C SER A 104 -7.39 5.69 -3.30
N ARG A 105 -7.48 5.80 -4.63
CA ARG A 105 -6.31 5.76 -5.52
C ARG A 105 -6.00 7.17 -6.06
N THR A 106 -6.08 8.16 -5.17
CA THR A 106 -5.77 9.57 -5.47
C THR A 106 -4.37 9.90 -4.96
N VAL A 107 -3.55 10.43 -5.85
CA VAL A 107 -2.24 11.04 -5.59
C VAL A 107 -2.39 12.55 -5.70
N ASP A 108 -1.82 13.29 -4.75
CA ASP A 108 -1.75 14.74 -4.77
C ASP A 108 -0.31 15.18 -5.07
N LEU A 109 -0.15 16.01 -6.11
CA LEU A 109 1.10 16.61 -6.55
C LEU A 109 0.98 18.13 -6.39
N ALA A 110 1.47 18.66 -5.27
CA ALA A 110 1.41 20.09 -4.98
C ALA A 110 2.43 20.90 -5.81
N GLY A 111 3.46 20.25 -6.36
CA GLY A 111 4.44 20.86 -7.26
C GLY A 111 5.51 19.87 -7.73
N GLY A 112 6.31 20.29 -8.71
CA GLY A 112 7.38 19.49 -9.30
C GLY A 112 6.90 18.54 -10.40
N ALA A 113 7.41 17.32 -10.44
CA ALA A 113 7.14 16.35 -11.50
C ALA A 113 7.04 14.92 -10.96
N ILE A 114 6.13 14.12 -11.55
CA ILE A 114 5.94 12.70 -11.22
C ILE A 114 5.82 11.86 -12.48
N LEU A 115 6.41 10.66 -12.46
CA LEU A 115 6.01 9.54 -13.30
C LEU A 115 5.29 8.52 -12.42
N LEU A 116 4.04 8.19 -12.76
CA LEU A 116 3.23 7.20 -12.05
C LEU A 116 2.96 6.01 -12.98
N ARG A 117 3.53 4.84 -12.65
CA ARG A 117 3.32 3.58 -13.36
C ARG A 117 2.38 2.70 -12.56
N VAL A 118 1.13 2.59 -13.01
CA VAL A 118 0.13 1.66 -12.46
C VAL A 118 0.18 0.35 -13.27
N PRO A 119 0.23 -0.83 -12.63
CA PRO A 119 0.09 -2.11 -13.34
C PRO A 119 -1.29 -2.25 -14.01
N LYS A 120 -1.41 -3.21 -14.94
CA LYS A 120 -2.72 -3.56 -15.50
C LYS A 120 -3.62 -4.11 -14.39
N ASP A 121 -4.92 -3.88 -14.53
CA ASP A 121 -5.97 -4.44 -13.67
C ASP A 121 -5.95 -3.99 -12.19
N SER A 122 -5.01 -3.13 -11.78
CA SER A 122 -4.98 -2.55 -10.41
C SER A 122 -6.03 -1.45 -10.15
N GLY A 123 -6.79 -1.02 -11.17
CA GLY A 123 -7.92 -0.07 -11.01
C GLY A 123 -7.64 1.41 -11.26
N GLY A 124 -6.54 1.78 -11.94
CA GLY A 124 -6.23 3.16 -12.34
C GLY A 124 -5.93 4.15 -11.19
N ALA A 125 -5.28 5.27 -11.48
CA ALA A 125 -4.95 6.29 -10.47
C ALA A 125 -5.45 7.67 -10.90
N LYS A 126 -5.94 8.44 -9.93
CA LYS A 126 -6.28 9.86 -10.11
C LYS A 126 -5.10 10.70 -9.62
N ILE A 127 -4.64 11.63 -10.45
CA ILE A 127 -3.65 12.65 -10.06
C ILE A 127 -4.40 13.96 -9.84
N SER A 128 -4.16 14.57 -8.69
CA SER A 128 -4.66 15.86 -8.25
C SER A 128 -3.49 16.83 -8.22
N THR A 129 -3.66 18.01 -8.82
CA THR A 129 -2.61 19.05 -8.95
C THR A 129 -3.19 20.40 -8.57
N ALA A 130 -2.33 21.31 -8.10
CA ALA A 130 -2.71 22.71 -7.93
C ALA A 130 -3.19 23.30 -9.26
N ALA A 131 -4.20 24.18 -9.21
CA ALA A 131 -4.65 24.91 -10.39
C ALA A 131 -3.58 25.91 -10.84
N VAL A 132 -3.36 26.00 -12.15
CA VAL A 132 -2.59 27.08 -12.78
C VAL A 132 -3.58 28.13 -13.25
N THR A 133 -3.36 29.39 -12.86
CA THR A 133 -4.19 30.56 -13.20
C THR A 133 -3.40 31.50 -14.09
#